data_AF-A0A529I010-F1
#
_entry.id   AF-A0A529I010-F1
#
_cell.length_a   1.000
_cell.length_b   1.000
_cell.length_c   1.000
_cell.angle_alpha   90.00
_cell.angle_beta   90.00
_cell.angle_gamma   90.00
#
_symmetry.space_group_name_H-M   'P 1'
#
loop_
_entity.id
_entity.type
_entity.pdbx_description
1 polymer ?
#
loop_
_entity_poly.entity_id
_entity_poly.type
_entity_poly.pdbx_seq_one_letter_code
_entity_poly.pdbx_strand_id
1 'polypeptide(L)'
;AQDVRRGYVSEASAERDYGVVIRDGEVDEQATGQLRARHKPSAGHFHFGPERDGYEAQWTPAAYDRLTAILRDLPIHWRFFAKTEIFRRMRGRSGPEGVQAAFDAACERFPELPRPRPVREAAE
;
A
#
# COMPACT_ATOMS: atom_id res chain seq x y z
N ALA A 1 20.83 4.89 -21.97
CA ALA A 1 21.13 4.57 -23.39
C ALA A 1 20.36 3.36 -23.91
N GLN A 2 20.39 2.20 -23.25
CA GLN A 2 19.82 0.96 -23.80
C GLN A 2 18.31 1.03 -24.08
N ASP A 3 17.51 1.61 -23.18
CA ASP A 3 16.06 1.76 -23.38
C ASP A 3 15.70 2.70 -24.53
N VAL A 4 16.55 3.71 -24.76
CA VAL A 4 16.42 4.62 -25.90
C VAL A 4 16.77 3.90 -27.20
N ARG A 5 17.89 3.18 -27.25
CA ARG A 5 18.28 2.36 -28.42
C ARG A 5 17.23 1.30 -28.77
N ARG A 6 16.49 0.80 -27.78
CA ARG A 6 15.42 -0.19 -27.96
C ARG A 6 14.05 0.44 -28.26
N GLY A 7 13.94 1.77 -28.26
CA GLY A 7 12.71 2.49 -28.54
C GLY A 7 11.66 2.46 -27.42
N TYR A 8 12.03 2.03 -26.21
CA TYR A 8 11.12 2.04 -25.04
C TYR A 8 10.95 3.44 -24.46
N VAL A 9 11.97 4.28 -24.62
CA VAL A 9 12.00 5.67 -24.14
C VAL A 9 12.54 6.53 -25.28
N SER A 10 11.94 7.69 -25.53
CA SER A 10 12.51 8.65 -26.48
C SER A 10 13.68 9.42 -25.84
N GLU A 11 14.62 9.91 -26.65
CA GLU A 11 15.71 10.78 -26.15
C GLU A 11 15.16 11.97 -25.34
N ALA A 12 14.08 12.58 -25.84
CA ALA A 12 13.41 13.68 -25.14
C ALA A 12 12.82 13.28 -23.77
N SER A 13 12.27 12.07 -23.63
CA SER A 13 11.76 11.56 -22.34
C SER A 13 12.90 11.15 -21.41
N ALA A 14 13.99 10.58 -21.95
CA ALA A 14 15.20 10.31 -21.17
C ALA A 14 15.77 11.59 -20.55
N GLU A 15 15.82 12.68 -21.31
CA GLU A 15 16.28 13.97 -20.82
C GLU A 15 15.32 14.55 -19.76
N ARG A 16 14.03 14.65 -20.07
CA ARG A 16 13.04 15.30 -19.21
C ARG A 16 12.78 14.55 -17.91
N ASP A 17 12.56 13.23 -17.99
CA ASP A 17 12.00 12.46 -16.87
C ASP A 17 13.10 11.78 -16.03
N TYR A 18 14.22 11.42 -16.66
CA TYR A 18 15.33 10.72 -16.00
C TYR A 18 16.57 11.62 -15.80
N GLY A 19 16.55 12.83 -16.35
CA GLY A 19 17.69 13.75 -16.33
C GLY A 19 18.91 13.15 -17.02
N VAL A 20 18.72 12.35 -18.09
CA VAL A 20 19.80 11.69 -18.83
C VAL A 20 19.85 12.23 -20.26
N VAL A 21 20.98 12.80 -20.63
CA VAL A 21 21.21 13.31 -21.98
C VAL A 21 21.84 12.20 -22.82
N ILE A 22 21.18 11.83 -23.92
CA ILE A 22 21.69 10.87 -24.91
C ILE A 22 22.15 11.64 -26.15
N ARG A 23 23.36 11.34 -26.64
CA ARG A 23 23.91 11.87 -27.90
C ARG A 23 24.54 10.73 -28.67
N ASP A 24 24.22 10.64 -29.95
CA ASP A 24 24.73 9.60 -30.85
C ASP A 24 24.56 8.17 -30.29
N GLY A 25 23.45 7.95 -29.56
CA GLY A 25 23.12 6.65 -28.95
C GLY A 25 23.84 6.32 -27.64
N GLU A 26 24.71 7.20 -27.14
CA GLU A 26 25.47 7.05 -25.90
C GLU A 26 25.09 8.12 -24.86
N VAL A 27 25.41 7.87 -23.59
CA VAL A 27 25.15 8.84 -22.51
C VAL A 27 26.19 9.96 -22.56
N ASP A 28 25.75 11.21 -22.62
CA ASP A 28 26.63 12.36 -22.34
C ASP A 28 26.70 12.55 -20.82
N GLU A 29 27.76 12.01 -20.20
CA GLU A 29 27.96 12.05 -18.75
C GLU A 29 28.09 13.48 -18.21
N GLN A 30 28.74 14.38 -18.96
CA GLN A 30 28.93 15.76 -18.53
C GLN A 30 27.60 16.51 -18.53
N ALA A 31 26.84 16.42 -19.63
CA ALA A 31 25.54 17.09 -19.74
C ALA A 31 24.53 16.49 -18.76
N THR A 32 24.53 15.17 -18.59
CA THR A 32 23.72 14.45 -17.59
C THR A 32 24.04 14.94 -16.17
N GLY A 33 25.32 15.06 -15.82
CA GLY A 33 25.75 15.57 -14.53
C GLY A 33 25.27 17.00 -14.28
N GLN A 34 25.41 17.89 -15.27
CA GLN A 34 24.93 19.27 -15.18
C GLN A 34 23.40 19.35 -15.05
N LEU A 35 22.67 18.55 -15.83
CA LEU A 35 21.21 18.52 -15.80
C LEU A 35 20.69 18.06 -14.44
N ARG A 36 21.27 16.98 -13.89
CA ARG A 36 20.92 16.48 -12.56
C ARG A 36 21.30 17.42 -11.44
N ALA A 37 22.42 18.14 -11.57
CA ALA A 37 22.80 19.17 -10.59
C ALA A 37 21.84 20.38 -10.59
N ARG A 38 21.18 20.69 -11.71
CA ARG A 38 20.15 21.74 -11.80
C ARG A 38 18.82 21.33 -11.18
N HIS A 39 18.52 20.03 -11.16
CA HIS A 39 17.33 19.53 -10.47
C HIS A 39 17.52 19.71 -8.96
N LYS A 40 16.82 20.68 -8.39
CA LYS A 40 16.74 20.83 -6.94
C LYS A 40 16.12 19.57 -6.35
N PRO A 41 16.70 19.00 -5.28
CA PRO A 41 16.00 18.02 -4.47
C PRO A 41 14.64 18.58 -4.08
N SER A 42 13.60 17.75 -4.15
CA SER A 42 12.31 18.07 -3.56
C SER A 42 12.54 18.52 -2.12
N ALA A 43 12.13 19.75 -1.79
CA ALA A 43 12.32 20.34 -0.47
C ALA A 43 11.44 19.69 0.62
N GLY A 44 10.50 18.83 0.24
CA GLY A 44 9.61 18.11 1.15
C GLY A 44 9.93 16.62 1.24
N HIS A 45 9.50 16.02 2.36
CA HIS A 45 9.32 14.57 2.42
C HIS A 45 8.35 14.14 1.33
N PHE A 46 8.59 12.96 0.75
CA PHE A 46 7.69 12.36 -0.23
C PHE A 46 6.29 12.25 0.38
N HIS A 47 5.32 12.95 -0.19
CA HIS A 47 3.93 12.92 0.23
C HIS A 47 3.16 12.05 -0.76
N PHE A 48 2.47 11.03 -0.27
CA PHE A 48 1.75 10.06 -1.11
C PHE A 48 0.43 10.58 -1.68
N GLY A 49 -0.03 11.75 -1.24
CA GLY A 49 -1.24 12.42 -1.73
C GLY A 49 -2.44 12.24 -0.80
N PRO A 50 -3.49 13.06 -0.98
CA PRO A 50 -4.67 13.07 -0.12
C PRO A 50 -5.44 11.73 -0.13
N GLU A 51 -5.31 10.93 -1.20
CA GLU A 51 -5.90 9.61 -1.31
C GLU A 51 -5.29 8.64 -0.28
N ARG A 52 -3.97 8.73 -0.07
CA ARG A 52 -3.26 7.94 0.95
C ARG A 52 -3.70 8.37 2.34
N ASP A 53 -3.76 9.68 2.59
CA ASP A 53 -4.19 10.22 3.88
C ASP A 53 -5.60 9.77 4.25
N GLY A 54 -6.54 9.84 3.30
CA GLY A 54 -7.91 9.37 3.49
C GLY A 54 -7.97 7.86 3.76
N TYR A 55 -7.17 7.06 3.06
CA TYR A 55 -7.11 5.62 3.29
C TYR A 55 -6.54 5.27 4.66
N GLU A 56 -5.46 5.93 5.10
CA GLU A 56 -4.81 5.66 6.38
C GLU A 56 -5.57 6.24 7.58
N ALA A 57 -6.38 7.29 7.37
CA ALA A 57 -7.34 7.74 8.37
C ALA A 57 -8.42 6.67 8.65
N GLN A 58 -8.83 5.91 7.64
CA GLN A 58 -9.74 4.78 7.80
C GLN A 58 -9.02 3.52 8.33
N TRP A 59 -7.87 3.20 7.74
CA TRP A 59 -7.05 2.03 8.05
C TRP A 59 -5.80 2.42 8.83
N THR A 60 -6.02 2.79 10.10
CA THR A 60 -4.94 3.12 11.02
C THR A 60 -4.09 1.88 11.35
N PRO A 61 -2.88 2.04 11.92
CA PRO A 61 -2.08 0.91 12.40
C PRO A 61 -2.87 -0.01 13.35
N ALA A 62 -3.62 0.58 14.29
CA ALA A 62 -4.48 -0.18 15.21
C ALA A 62 -5.61 -0.95 14.49
N ALA A 63 -6.14 -0.43 13.38
CA ALA A 63 -7.10 -1.15 12.55
C ALA A 63 -6.46 -2.41 11.92
N TYR A 64 -5.23 -2.29 11.42
CA TYR A 64 -4.47 -3.43 10.89
C TYR A 64 -4.08 -4.43 11.97
N ASP A 65 -3.73 -3.97 13.18
CA ASP A 65 -3.46 -4.85 14.32
C ASP A 65 -4.71 -5.65 14.69
N ARG A 66 -5.88 -4.99 14.75
CA ARG A 66 -7.15 -5.68 15.02
C ARG A 66 -7.50 -6.69 13.93
N LEU A 67 -7.38 -6.31 12.65
CA LEU A 67 -7.60 -7.21 11.53
C LEU A 67 -6.69 -8.43 11.64
N THR A 68 -5.40 -8.21 11.90
CA THR A 68 -4.40 -9.28 11.99
C THR A 68 -4.68 -10.21 13.16
N ALA A 69 -5.11 -9.68 14.31
CA ALA A 69 -5.53 -10.49 15.45
C ALA A 69 -6.73 -11.40 15.09
N ILE A 70 -7.78 -10.84 14.47
CA ILE A 70 -8.93 -11.62 14.00
C ILE A 70 -8.50 -12.73 13.05
N LEU A 71 -7.70 -12.39 12.02
CA LEU A 71 -7.27 -13.36 11.03
C LEU A 71 -6.37 -14.45 11.63
N ARG A 72 -5.54 -14.12 12.62
CA ARG A 72 -4.68 -15.08 13.32
C ARG A 72 -5.50 -16.17 14.01
N ASP A 73 -6.58 -15.78 14.66
CA ASP A 73 -7.42 -16.69 15.46
C ASP A 73 -8.41 -17.50 14.61
N LEU A 74 -8.56 -17.16 13.33
CA LEU A 74 -9.38 -17.91 12.38
C LEU A 74 -8.62 -19.10 11.76
N PRO A 75 -9.31 -20.24 11.51
CA PRO A 75 -8.78 -21.30 10.65
C PRO A 75 -8.33 -20.75 9.30
N ILE A 76 -7.21 -21.26 8.77
CA ILE A 76 -6.55 -20.69 7.59
C ILE A 76 -7.47 -20.50 6.38
N HIS A 77 -8.39 -21.44 6.14
CA HIS A 77 -9.32 -21.41 5.01
C HIS A 77 -10.38 -20.30 5.15
N TRP A 78 -10.67 -19.82 6.36
CA TRP A 78 -11.59 -18.70 6.58
C TRP A 78 -10.93 -17.33 6.46
N ARG A 79 -9.60 -17.23 6.61
CA ARG A 79 -8.90 -15.94 6.68
C ARG A 79 -9.12 -15.07 5.45
N PHE A 80 -9.03 -15.66 4.26
CA PHE A 80 -9.23 -14.90 3.01
C PHE A 80 -10.67 -14.37 2.89
N PHE A 81 -11.64 -15.22 3.22
CA PHE A 81 -13.05 -14.85 3.22
C PHE A 81 -13.33 -13.73 4.22
N ALA A 82 -12.94 -13.92 5.49
CA ALA A 82 -13.14 -12.94 6.55
C ALA A 82 -12.48 -11.60 6.23
N LYS A 83 -11.24 -11.60 5.71
CA LYS A 83 -10.56 -10.38 5.26
C LYS A 83 -11.39 -9.65 4.20
N THR A 84 -11.86 -10.37 3.18
CA THR A 84 -12.67 -9.80 2.10
C THR A 84 -13.98 -9.20 2.63
N GLU A 85 -14.66 -9.90 3.53
CA GLU A 85 -15.91 -9.42 4.14
C GLU A 85 -15.70 -8.18 5.02
N ILE A 86 -14.60 -8.12 5.78
CA ILE A 86 -14.23 -6.96 6.59
C ILE A 86 -13.96 -5.76 5.69
N PHE A 87 -13.08 -5.89 4.68
CA PHE A 87 -12.77 -4.81 3.75
C PHE A 87 -14.01 -4.27 3.05
N ARG A 88 -14.91 -5.15 2.57
CA ARG A 88 -16.17 -4.74 1.94
C ARG A 88 -17.05 -3.92 2.88
N ARG A 89 -17.01 -4.21 4.18
CA ARG A 89 -17.78 -3.53 5.22
C ARG A 89 -17.06 -2.33 5.82
N MET A 90 -15.83 -2.01 5.47
CA MET A 90 -15.15 -0.86 6.10
C MET A 90 -15.70 0.50 5.64
N ARG A 91 -16.50 0.59 4.58
CA ARG A 91 -17.12 1.86 4.15
C ARG A 91 -17.90 2.51 5.30
N GLY A 92 -17.56 3.76 5.64
CA GLY A 92 -18.16 4.51 6.74
C GLY A 92 -17.71 4.09 8.13
N ARG A 93 -16.72 3.18 8.23
CA ARG A 93 -16.09 2.72 9.45
C ARG A 93 -14.60 3.08 9.42
N SER A 94 -13.97 3.22 10.58
CA SER A 94 -12.55 3.53 10.70
C SER A 94 -11.99 2.94 11.98
N GLY A 95 -10.68 2.71 12.01
CA GLY A 95 -9.99 2.28 13.22
C GLY A 95 -10.30 0.82 13.63
N PRO A 96 -9.79 0.39 14.79
CA PRO A 96 -9.98 -0.96 15.30
C PRO A 96 -11.44 -1.29 15.61
N GLU A 97 -12.24 -0.32 16.08
CA GLU A 97 -13.67 -0.50 16.35
C GLU A 97 -14.44 -0.73 15.05
N GLY A 98 -14.06 -0.01 13.98
CA GLY A 98 -14.62 -0.21 12.65
C GLY A 98 -14.36 -1.61 12.11
N VAL A 99 -13.13 -2.11 12.27
CA VAL A 99 -12.76 -3.49 11.90
C VAL A 99 -13.56 -4.51 12.71
N GLN A 100 -13.70 -4.28 14.01
CA GLN A 100 -14.49 -5.17 14.87
C GLN A 100 -15.96 -5.23 14.42
N ALA A 101 -16.60 -4.08 14.24
CA ALA A 101 -17.98 -4.01 13.79
C ALA A 101 -18.18 -4.62 12.39
N ALA A 102 -17.19 -4.46 11.50
CA ALA A 102 -17.22 -5.08 10.17
C ALA A 102 -17.13 -6.62 10.25
N PHE A 103 -16.32 -7.15 11.17
CA PHE A 103 -16.21 -8.58 11.42
C PHE A 103 -17.47 -9.15 12.08
N ASP A 104 -18.04 -8.46 13.07
CA ASP A 104 -19.27 -8.87 13.74
C ASP A 104 -20.43 -8.95 12.74
N ALA A 105 -20.59 -7.93 11.88
CA ALA A 105 -21.56 -7.93 10.80
C ALA A 105 -21.30 -9.01 9.74
N ALA A 106 -20.06 -9.45 9.55
CA ALA A 106 -19.76 -10.60 8.70
C ALA A 106 -20.23 -11.92 9.36
N CYS A 107 -19.98 -12.09 10.66
CA CYS A 107 -20.42 -13.26 11.42
C CYS A 107 -21.95 -13.36 11.53
N GLU A 108 -22.65 -12.22 11.63
CA GLU A 108 -24.11 -12.17 11.58
C GLU A 108 -24.65 -12.61 10.21
N ARG A 109 -23.98 -12.21 9.12
CA ARG A 109 -24.40 -12.55 7.76
C ARG A 109 -24.10 -14.00 7.39
N PHE A 110 -23.01 -14.55 7.92
CA PHE A 110 -22.48 -15.88 7.65
C PHE A 110 -22.27 -16.62 8.98
N PRO A 111 -23.30 -17.28 9.52
CA PRO A 111 -23.23 -17.96 10.81
C PRO A 111 -22.16 -19.07 10.90
N GLU A 112 -21.71 -19.59 9.75
CA GLU A 112 -20.65 -20.60 9.66
C GLU A 112 -19.25 -20.01 9.89
N LEU A 113 -19.10 -18.69 9.77
CA LEU A 113 -17.85 -18.00 10.06
C LEU A 113 -17.60 -18.07 11.58
N PRO A 114 -16.54 -18.76 12.04
CA PRO A 114 -16.32 -18.93 13.46
C PRO A 114 -15.99 -17.59 14.12
N ARG A 115 -16.56 -17.37 15.30
CA ARG A 115 -16.13 -16.29 16.20
C ARG A 115 -14.97 -16.83 17.05
N PRO A 116 -13.76 -16.25 16.96
CA PRO A 116 -12.68 -16.58 17.87
C PRO A 116 -13.17 -16.45 19.32
N ARG A 117 -13.09 -17.54 20.09
CA ARG A 117 -13.26 -17.42 21.54
C ARG A 117 -11.99 -16.78 22.11
N PRO A 118 -12.08 -15.92 23.13
CA PRO A 118 -10.89 -15.50 23.85
C PRO A 118 -10.18 -16.77 24.33
N VAL A 119 -8.93 -16.93 23.90
CA VAL A 119 -8.09 -18.03 24.36
C VAL A 119 -8.02 -17.89 25.89
N ARG A 120 -8.58 -18.86 26.62
CA ARG A 120 -8.30 -18.96 28.06
C ARG A 120 -6.80 -19.21 28.14
N GLU A 121 -6.06 -18.27 28.72
CA GLU A 121 -4.66 -18.48 29.05
C GLU A 121 -4.54 -19.82 29.76
N ALA A 122 -3.83 -20.76 29.13
CA ALA A 122 -3.39 -21.95 29.82
C ALA A 122 -2.39 -21.45 30.87
N ALA A 123 -2.81 -21.46 32.13
CA ALA A 123 -1.92 -21.26 33.26
C ALA A 123 -0.81 -22.31 33.17
N GLU A 124 0.43 -21.84 33.03
CA GLU A 124 1.63 -22.59 33.42
C GLU A 124 1.80 -22.55 34.94
#